data_AF-A0A1F6WWL2-F1
#
_entry.id   AF-A0A1F6WWL2-F1
#
_cell.length_a   1.000
_cell.length_b   1.000
_cell.length_c   1.000
_cell.angle_alpha   90.00
_cell.angle_beta   90.00
_cell.angle_gamma   90.00
#
_symmetry.space_group_name_H-M   'P 1'
#
loop_
_entity.id
_entity.type
_entity.pdbx_description
1 polymer ?
#
loop_
_entity_poly.entity_id
_entity_poly.type
_entity_poly.pdbx_seq_one_letter_code
_entity_poly.pdbx_strand_id
1 'polypeptide(L)' 'MAKIIIEIKKNPNENNASVLRRFSRKIQESNIIQKVKGSRYNKRQESKLKVKKSALRRMVRRREIEKLRKLGKIK' A
#
# COMPACT_ATOMS: atom_id res chain seq x y z
N MET A 1 -3.17 -0.61 27.36
CA MET A 1 -4.47 -0.59 26.64
C MET A 1 -4.21 -0.86 25.17
N ALA A 2 -4.94 -1.79 24.54
CA ALA A 2 -4.75 -2.09 23.11
C ALA A 2 -5.18 -0.88 22.26
N LYS A 3 -4.32 -0.41 21.37
CA LYS A 3 -4.64 0.67 20.44
C LYS A 3 -5.58 0.13 19.36
N ILE A 4 -6.83 0.57 19.36
CA ILE A 4 -7.77 0.30 18.27
C ILE A 4 -7.34 1.13 17.07
N ILE A 5 -6.99 0.46 15.97
CA ILE A 5 -6.49 1.13 14.75
C ILE A 5 -7.63 1.39 13.77
N ILE A 6 -8.61 0.51 13.71
CA ILE A 6 -9.80 0.64 12.86
C ILE A 6 -11.01 0.22 13.70
N GLU A 7 -12.00 1.10 13.78
CA GLU A 7 -13.29 0.83 14.39
C GLU A 7 -14.40 1.08 13.35
N ILE A 8 -15.37 0.17 13.28
CA ILE A 8 -16.57 0.36 12.47
C ILE A 8 -17.78 0.04 13.34
N LYS A 9 -18.68 1.02 13.44
CA LYS A 9 -19.98 0.85 14.07
C LYS A 9 -21.02 0.50 13.01
N LYS A 10 -21.97 -0.35 13.39
CA LYS A 10 -23.08 -0.75 12.52
C LYS A 10 -24.09 0.39 12.42
N ASN A 11 -24.57 0.67 11.21
CA ASN A 11 -25.65 1.64 11.02
C ASN A 11 -27.02 0.97 11.25
N PRO A 12 -28.07 1.73 11.64
CA PRO A 12 -29.36 1.17 12.05
C PRO A 12 -29.99 0.20 11.05
N ASN A 13 -29.90 0.48 9.74
CA ASN A 13 -30.53 -0.31 8.68
C ASN A 13 -29.54 -1.14 7.85
N GLU A 14 -28.38 -1.49 8.41
CA GLU A 14 -27.35 -2.20 7.65
C GLU A 14 -27.37 -3.72 7.85
N ASN A 15 -27.18 -4.46 6.76
CA ASN A 15 -26.93 -5.89 6.82
C ASN A 15 -25.51 -6.20 7.34
N ASN A 16 -25.35 -7.25 8.13
CA ASN A 16 -24.08 -7.68 8.71
C ASN A 16 -23.00 -7.93 7.63
N ALA A 17 -23.38 -8.45 6.46
CA ALA A 17 -22.46 -8.65 5.34
C ALA A 17 -21.87 -7.34 4.80
N SER A 18 -22.66 -6.26 4.77
CA SER A 18 -22.20 -4.94 4.34
C SER A 18 -21.18 -4.34 5.32
N VAL A 19 -21.40 -4.53 6.62
CA VAL A 19 -20.47 -4.09 7.67
C VAL A 19 -19.10 -4.78 7.49
N LEU A 20 -19.09 -6.09 7.27
CA LEU A 20 -17.86 -6.85 7.02
C LEU A 20 -17.13 -6.39 5.75
N ARG A 21 -17.87 -6.08 4.68
CA ARG A 21 -17.28 -5.53 3.45
C ARG A 21 -16.59 -4.19 3.69
N ARG A 22 -17.23 -3.29 4.45
CA ARG A 22 -16.61 -2.00 4.81
C ARG A 22 -15.39 -2.18 5.68
N PHE A 23 -15.41 -3.13 6.61
CA PHE A 23 -14.26 -3.47 7.43
C PHE A 23 -13.09 -3.95 6.59
N SER A 24 -13.32 -4.92 5.70
CA SER A 24 -12.29 -5.42 4.78
C SER A 24 -11.72 -4.29 3.91
N ARG A 25 -12.59 -3.44 3.33
CA ARG A 25 -12.15 -2.30 2.52
C ARG A 25 -11.33 -1.29 3.33
N LYS A 26 -11.77 -0.91 4.53
CA LYS A 26 -11.02 0.00 5.41
C LYS A 26 -9.66 -0.57 5.81
N ILE A 27 -9.57 -1.87 6.08
CA ILE A 27 -8.29 -2.55 6.33
C ILE A 27 -7.37 -2.45 5.10
N GLN A 28 -7.90 -2.74 3.91
CA GLN A 28 -7.11 -2.68 2.68
C GLN A 28 -6.61 -1.26 2.39
N GLU A 29 -7.48 -0.26 2.47
CA GLU A 29 -7.14 1.16 2.25
C GLU A 29 -6.11 1.66 3.27
N SER A 30 -6.18 1.20 4.51
CA SER A 30 -5.29 1.63 5.60
C SER A 30 -3.83 1.21 5.42
N ASN A 31 -3.54 0.22 4.56
CA ASN A 31 -2.20 -0.35 4.37
C ASN A 31 -1.48 -0.81 5.67
N ILE A 32 -2.21 -1.01 6.78
CA ILE A 32 -1.63 -1.37 8.08
C ILE A 32 -0.87 -2.68 8.00
N ILE A 33 -1.42 -3.68 7.31
CA ILE A 33 -0.80 -5.00 7.16
C ILE A 33 0.57 -4.87 6.48
N GLN A 34 0.67 -4.04 5.44
CA GLN A 34 1.93 -3.82 4.74
C GLN A 34 2.95 -3.12 5.64
N LYS A 35 2.51 -2.12 6.42
CA LYS A 35 3.36 -1.40 7.37
C LYS A 35 3.93 -2.33 8.45
N VAL A 36 3.06 -3.12 9.10
CA VAL A 36 3.47 -4.06 10.15
C VAL A 36 4.38 -5.16 9.62
N LYS A 37 4.08 -5.71 8.43
CA LYS A 37 4.98 -6.67 7.75
C LYS A 37 6.32 -6.04 7.41
N GLY A 38 6.33 -4.78 6.96
CA GLY A 38 7.54 -4.04 6.62
C GLY A 38 8.43 -3.72 7.83
N SER A 39 7.82 -3.44 8.99
CA SER A 39 8.50 -3.13 10.25
C SER A 39 8.84 -4.36 11.10
N ARG A 40 8.50 -5.58 10.64
CA ARG A 40 8.72 -6.83 11.38
C ARG A 40 10.18 -7.04 11.77
N TYR A 41 11.11 -6.66 10.89
CA TYR A 41 12.55 -6.83 11.09
C TYR A 41 13.26 -5.50 11.01
N ASN A 42 14.30 -5.33 11.85
CA ASN A 42 15.16 -4.17 11.80
C ASN A 42 15.98 -4.19 10.49
N LYS A 43 16.05 -3.04 9.81
CA LYS A 43 16.84 -2.85 8.60
C LYS A 43 17.76 -1.66 8.83
N ARG A 44 19.03 -1.79 8.43
CA ARG A 44 19.96 -0.65 8.45
C ARG A 44 19.47 0.49 7.57
N GLN A 45 19.77 1.72 7.95
CA GLN A 45 19.54 2.89 7.10
C GLN A 45 20.35 2.77 5.80
N GLU A 46 19.73 3.08 4.67
CA GLU A 46 20.40 3.04 3.38
C GLU A 46 21.39 4.20 3.22
N SER A 47 22.53 3.95 2.56
CA SER A 47 23.49 5.02 2.24
C SER A 47 22.94 5.97 1.17
N LYS A 48 23.41 7.22 1.16
CA LYS A 48 23.01 8.25 0.17
C LYS A 48 23.15 7.75 -1.28
N LEU A 49 24.24 7.03 -1.59
CA LEU A 49 24.47 6.44 -2.91
C LEU A 49 23.40 5.40 -3.28
N LYS A 50 23.05 4.52 -2.34
CA LYS A 50 22.04 3.46 -2.58
C LYS A 50 20.67 4.07 -2.84
N VAL A 51 20.30 5.10 -2.09
CA VAL A 51 19.06 5.86 -2.30
C VAL A 51 19.03 6.50 -3.69
N LYS A 52 20.12 7.18 -4.11
CA LYS A 52 20.24 7.78 -5.45
C LYS A 52 20.08 6.74 -6.56
N LYS A 53 20.76 5.59 -6.45
CA LYS A 53 20.66 4.50 -7.44
C LYS A 53 19.25 3.91 -7.51
N SER A 54 18.57 3.78 -6.37
CA SER A 54 17.17 3.33 -6.31
C SER A 54 16.23 4.31 -7.01
N ALA A 55 16.39 5.62 -6.78
CA ALA A 55 15.61 6.67 -7.43
C ALA A 55 15.81 6.68 -8.96
N LEU A 56 17.06 6.59 -9.44
CA LEU A 56 17.38 6.50 -10.86
C LEU A 56 16.68 5.31 -11.52
N ARG A 57 16.73 4.12 -10.91
CA ARG A 57 16.03 2.94 -11.43
C ARG A 57 14.51 3.13 -11.53
N ARG A 58 13.89 3.77 -10.53
CA ARG A 58 12.44 4.05 -10.56
C ARG A 58 12.08 4.99 -11.72
N MET A 59 12.89 6.01 -11.97
CA MET A 59 12.68 6.95 -13.08
C MET A 59 12.81 6.27 -14.44
N VAL A 60 13.84 5.44 -14.62
CA VAL A 60 14.03 4.67 -15.87
C VAL A 60 12.84 3.74 -16.11
N ARG A 61 12.42 2.98 -15.10
CA ARG A 61 11.27 2.07 -15.21
C ARG A 61 9.97 2.81 -15.53
N ARG A 62 9.75 4.00 -14.95
CA ARG A 62 8.57 4.82 -15.27
C ARG A 62 8.56 5.22 -16.75
N ARG A 63 9.70 5.70 -17.28
CA ARG A 63 9.83 6.06 -18.71
C ARG A 63 9.61 4.87 -19.63
N GLU A 64 10.14 3.71 -19.26
CA GLU A 64 9.95 2.46 -20.01
C GLU A 64 8.48 2.05 -20.05
N ILE A 65 7.79 2.07 -18.91
CA ILE A 65 6.35 1.75 -18.84
C ILE A 65 5.54 2.75 -19.68
N GLU A 66 5.84 4.05 -19.62
CA GLU A 66 5.19 5.06 -20.45
C GLU A 66 5.41 4.82 -21.95
N LYS A 67 6.64 4.46 -22.35
CA LYS A 67 6.95 4.10 -23.74
C LYS A 67 6.17 2.86 -24.17
N LEU A 68 6.14 1.81 -23.34
CA LEU A 68 5.41 0.58 -23.64
C LEU A 68 3.90 0.79 -23.74
N ARG A 69 3.33 1.66 -22.89
CA ARG A 69 1.93 2.11 -23.00
C ARG A 69 1.66 2.83 -24.31
N LYS A 70 2.53 3.77 -24.71
CA LYS A 70 2.43 4.47 -26.01
C LYS A 70 2.54 3.53 -27.21
N LEU A 71 3.33 2.46 -27.08
CA LEU A 71 3.49 1.42 -28.10
C LEU A 71 2.37 0.37 -28.07
N GLY A 72 1.39 0.47 -27.17
CA GLY A 72 0.29 -0.50 -27.04
C GLY A 72 0.69 -1.88 -26.49
N LYS A 73 1.92 -2.03 -25.98
CA LYS A 73 2.45 -3.32 -25.49
C LYS A 73 2.04 -3.64 -24.05
N ILE A 74 1.54 -2.64 -23.32
CA ILE A 74 1.04 -2.74 -21.96
C ILE A 74 -0.27 -1.94 -21.89
N LYS A 75 -1.33 -2.54 -21.36
CA LYS A 75 -2.62 -1.89 -21.11
C LYS A 75 -2.61 -1.14 -19.78
#